data_AF-A0A559RAL5-F1
#
_entry.id   AF-A0A559RAL5-F1
#
_cell.length_a   1.000
_cell.length_b   1.000
_cell.length_c   1.000
_cell.angle_alpha   90.00
_cell.angle_beta   90.00
_cell.angle_gamma   90.00
#
_symmetry.space_group_name_H-M   'P 1'
#
loop_
_entity.id
_entity.type
_entity.pdbx_description
1 polymer ?
#
loop_
_entity_poly.entity_id
_entity_poly.type
_entity_poly.pdbx_seq_one_letter_code
_entity_poly.pdbx_strand_id
1 'polypeptide(L)'
;MTFGWLFKPKTKRNSFKALSDVEMVKYLEKRRQYKGYKKQWLYYRCREEGLLETYYKLFDTEVEGQDSGTKFSFGKYRGEYVEAIWESDKEYINWLSQQEWLAQYLDESDMIHELLLLEEENQN
;
A
#
# COMPACT_ATOMS: atom_id res chain seq x y z
N MET A 1 0.20 59.24 -15.89
CA MET A 1 0.10 58.54 -17.20
C MET A 1 0.78 57.19 -17.01
N THR A 2 0.20 55.99 -17.07
CA THR A 2 -1.10 55.43 -17.47
C THR A 2 -1.25 54.10 -16.72
N PHE A 3 -2.48 53.78 -16.33
CA PHE A 3 -2.87 52.51 -15.71
C PHE A 3 -2.69 51.35 -16.70
N GLY A 4 -1.88 50.35 -16.34
CA GLY A 4 -1.84 49.04 -17.01
C GLY A 4 -2.87 48.09 -16.38
N TRP A 5 -4.13 48.25 -16.78
CA TRP A 5 -5.27 47.46 -16.35
C TRP A 5 -5.14 45.98 -16.75
N LEU A 6 -5.43 45.10 -15.78
CA LEU A 6 -6.39 44.00 -15.89
C LEU A 6 -6.31 43.08 -17.12
N PHE A 7 -5.59 41.96 -16.99
CA PHE A 7 -6.10 40.65 -17.42
C PHE A 7 -5.54 39.54 -16.52
N LYS A 8 -6.15 39.34 -15.33
CA LYS A 8 -6.12 38.01 -14.72
C LYS A 8 -7.06 37.14 -15.56
N PRO A 9 -6.60 36.07 -16.21
CA PRO A 9 -7.54 35.14 -16.84
C PRO A 9 -8.47 34.63 -15.74
N LYS A 10 -9.79 34.79 -15.94
CA LYS A 10 -10.81 34.15 -15.10
C LYS A 10 -10.49 32.66 -15.08
N THR A 11 -9.82 32.21 -14.02
CA THR A 11 -9.51 30.80 -13.86
C THR A 11 -10.82 30.05 -13.84
N LYS A 12 -10.95 29.07 -14.73
CA LYS A 12 -12.07 28.13 -14.87
C LYS A 12 -12.31 27.33 -13.58
N ARG A 13 -12.68 27.98 -12.48
CA ARG A 13 -13.00 27.32 -11.21
C ARG A 13 -14.17 26.35 -11.34
N ASN A 14 -15.04 26.56 -12.34
CA ASN A 14 -16.20 25.72 -12.60
C ASN A 14 -15.86 24.43 -13.37
N SER A 15 -14.67 24.29 -13.97
CA SER A 15 -14.35 23.07 -14.72
C SER A 15 -13.87 21.94 -13.82
N PHE A 16 -13.29 22.24 -12.64
CA PHE A 16 -12.74 21.19 -11.77
C PHE A 16 -13.84 20.31 -11.17
N LYS A 17 -14.94 20.92 -10.69
CA LYS A 17 -16.09 20.20 -10.13
C LYS A 17 -17.01 19.55 -11.18
N ALA A 18 -16.74 19.78 -12.47
CA ALA A 18 -17.47 19.16 -13.57
C ALA A 18 -16.73 17.93 -14.14
N LEU A 19 -15.51 17.66 -13.66
CA LEU A 19 -14.72 16.51 -14.06
C LEU A 19 -15.17 15.26 -13.29
N SER A 20 -14.91 14.10 -13.87
CA SER A 20 -15.05 12.83 -13.15
C SER A 20 -14.01 12.72 -12.03
N ASP A 21 -14.33 11.98 -10.98
CA ASP A 21 -13.46 11.78 -9.81
C ASP A 21 -12.05 11.31 -10.22
N VAL A 22 -11.95 10.41 -11.20
CA VAL A 22 -10.68 9.91 -11.76
C VAL A 22 -9.85 11.04 -12.39
N GLU A 23 -10.50 11.90 -13.19
CA GLU A 23 -9.84 13.03 -13.84
C GLU A 23 -9.43 14.09 -12.83
N MET A 24 -10.21 14.29 -11.77
CA MET A 24 -9.88 15.19 -10.67
C MET A 24 -8.60 14.75 -9.97
N VAL A 25 -8.48 13.47 -9.61
CA VAL A 25 -7.25 12.94 -8.98
C VAL A 25 -6.06 13.07 -9.93
N LYS A 26 -6.21 12.71 -11.22
CA LYS A 26 -5.13 12.88 -12.22
C LYS A 26 -4.71 14.35 -12.38
N TYR A 27 -5.65 15.28 -12.32
CA TYR A 27 -5.37 16.71 -12.36
C TYR A 27 -4.58 17.17 -11.12
N LEU A 28 -4.96 16.71 -9.93
CA LEU A 28 -4.24 17.01 -8.68
C LEU A 28 -2.82 16.44 -8.70
N GLU A 29 -2.62 15.24 -9.24
CA GLU A 29 -1.29 14.64 -9.40
C GLU A 29 -0.40 15.45 -10.37
N LYS A 30 -0.92 15.84 -11.54
CA LYS A 30 -0.19 16.73 -12.46
C LYS A 30 0.19 18.05 -11.80
N ARG A 31 -0.72 18.62 -11.01
CA ARG A 31 -0.47 19.85 -10.26
C ARG A 31 0.59 19.65 -9.18
N ARG A 32 0.59 18.50 -8.50
CA ARG A 32 1.61 18.10 -7.52
C ARG A 32 3.00 18.08 -8.16
N GLN A 33 3.13 17.40 -9.31
CA GLN A 33 4.39 17.29 -10.06
C GLN A 33 4.89 18.66 -10.54
N TYR A 34 4.01 19.46 -11.15
CA TYR A 34 4.36 20.80 -11.62
C TYR A 34 4.84 21.74 -10.51
N LYS A 35 4.29 21.59 -9.30
CA LYS A 35 4.65 22.41 -8.13
C LYS A 35 5.72 21.77 -7.23
N GLY A 36 6.17 20.55 -7.53
CA GLY A 36 7.13 19.83 -6.69
C GLY A 36 6.60 19.46 -5.29
N TYR A 37 5.29 19.29 -5.13
CA TYR A 37 4.70 18.93 -3.84
C TYR A 37 5.00 17.45 -3.49
N LYS A 38 5.14 17.17 -2.19
CA LYS A 38 5.35 15.81 -1.65
C LYS A 38 4.14 14.91 -1.94
N LYS A 39 4.33 13.59 -2.03
CA LYS A 39 3.23 12.61 -2.28
C LYS A 39 2.08 12.74 -1.25
N GLN A 40 2.41 12.96 0.03
CA GLN A 40 1.43 13.22 1.11
C GLN A 40 0.46 14.36 0.81
N TRP A 41 0.89 15.37 0.04
CA TRP A 41 0.03 16.49 -0.35
C TRP A 41 -1.16 16.03 -1.21
N LEU A 42 -0.95 15.08 -2.13
CA LEU A 42 -2.03 14.55 -2.95
C LEU A 42 -3.05 13.80 -2.09
N TYR A 43 -2.57 12.96 -1.17
CA TYR A 43 -3.42 12.24 -0.22
C TYR A 43 -4.35 13.19 0.57
N TYR A 44 -3.79 14.20 1.23
CA TYR A 44 -4.59 15.14 2.02
C TYR A 44 -5.56 15.93 1.15
N ARG A 45 -5.17 16.28 -0.08
CA ARG A 45 -6.07 16.98 -1.02
C ARG A 45 -7.20 16.11 -1.53
N CYS A 46 -6.93 14.86 -1.86
CA CYS A 46 -7.98 13.91 -2.24
C CYS A 46 -8.92 13.64 -1.07
N ARG A 47 -8.41 13.59 0.17
CA ARG A 47 -9.25 13.46 1.38
C ARG A 47 -10.21 14.64 1.57
N GLU A 48 -9.74 15.87 1.38
CA GLU A 48 -10.57 17.08 1.50
C GLU A 48 -11.67 17.17 0.43
N GLU A 49 -11.37 16.69 -0.78
CA GLU A 49 -12.32 16.70 -1.91
C GLU A 49 -13.21 15.44 -1.97
N GLY A 50 -13.05 14.49 -1.03
CA GLY A 50 -13.81 13.22 -1.01
C GLY A 50 -13.38 12.18 -2.05
N LEU A 51 -12.22 12.37 -2.69
CA LEU A 51 -11.69 11.54 -3.78
C LEU A 51 -10.74 10.44 -3.27
N LEU A 52 -10.92 9.98 -2.03
CA LEU A 52 -9.97 9.10 -1.39
C LEU A 52 -10.01 7.67 -1.97
N GLU A 53 -11.20 7.16 -2.25
CA GLU A 53 -11.40 5.84 -2.86
C GLU A 53 -10.80 5.78 -4.28
N THR A 54 -11.02 6.81 -5.09
CA THR A 54 -10.45 6.91 -6.43
C THR A 54 -8.94 7.12 -6.41
N TYR A 55 -8.42 7.86 -5.42
CA TYR A 55 -6.99 7.94 -5.16
C TYR A 55 -6.41 6.55 -4.88
N TYR A 56 -7.01 5.77 -3.99
CA TYR A 56 -6.51 4.43 -3.70
C TYR A 56 -6.59 3.52 -4.93
N LYS A 57 -7.70 3.54 -5.66
CA LYS A 57 -7.84 2.77 -6.91
C LYS A 57 -6.79 3.11 -7.98
N LEU A 58 -6.24 4.33 -7.99
CA LEU A 58 -5.29 4.80 -8.99
C LEU A 58 -3.83 4.70 -8.55
N PHE A 59 -3.55 4.78 -7.25
CA PHE A 59 -2.19 4.89 -6.70
C PHE A 59 -1.85 3.81 -5.68
N ASP A 60 -2.84 3.07 -5.20
CA ASP A 60 -2.73 1.94 -4.27
C ASP A 60 -2.84 0.59 -4.99
N THR A 61 -2.95 0.59 -6.33
CA THR A 61 -2.80 -0.63 -7.15
C THR A 61 -1.36 -1.19 -7.10
N GLU A 62 -0.46 -0.55 -6.37
CA GLU A 62 0.86 -1.08 -5.99
C GLU A 62 0.86 -1.68 -4.57
N VAL A 63 -0.31 -1.92 -3.96
CA VAL A 63 -0.46 -2.55 -2.62
C VAL A 63 -1.39 -3.78 -2.65
N GLU A 64 -1.58 -4.42 -3.81
CA GLU A 64 -1.78 -5.87 -3.84
C GLU A 64 -0.41 -6.51 -4.00
N GLY A 65 0.28 -6.61 -2.87
CA GLY A 65 1.71 -6.86 -2.79
C GLY A 65 2.32 -6.06 -1.65
N GLN A 66 1.58 -5.91 -0.56
CA GLN A 66 2.22 -5.60 0.70
C GLN A 66 3.17 -6.76 0.94
N ASP A 67 4.48 -6.48 1.02
CA ASP A 67 5.47 -7.31 1.70
C ASP A 67 5.03 -7.47 3.18
N SER A 68 3.87 -8.07 3.42
CA SER A 68 3.37 -8.53 4.71
C SER A 68 3.87 -9.94 5.01
N GLY A 69 4.90 -10.40 4.29
CA GLY A 69 5.61 -11.58 4.70
C GLY A 69 6.34 -11.29 6.00
N THR A 70 6.03 -12.05 7.06
CA THR A 70 6.87 -12.05 8.26
C THR A 70 8.26 -12.54 7.87
N LYS A 71 9.30 -11.83 8.30
CA LYS A 71 10.70 -12.28 8.14
C LYS A 71 11.14 -13.02 9.37
N PHE A 72 11.88 -14.11 9.18
CA PHE A 72 12.51 -14.80 10.30
C PHE A 72 13.53 -13.89 10.99
N SER A 73 13.36 -13.66 12.28
CA SER A 73 14.35 -12.96 13.10
C SER A 73 15.47 -13.87 13.62
N PHE A 74 15.32 -15.20 13.49
CA PHE A 74 16.20 -16.23 14.03
C PHE A 74 16.46 -17.39 13.05
N GLY A 75 17.33 -18.33 13.45
CA GLY A 75 17.52 -19.61 12.76
C GLY A 75 18.29 -19.54 11.43
N LYS A 76 18.16 -20.62 10.65
CA LYS A 76 18.87 -20.83 9.36
C LYS A 76 18.45 -19.82 8.29
N TYR A 77 17.18 -19.40 8.30
CA TYR A 77 16.56 -18.55 7.29
C TYR A 77 16.38 -17.10 7.76
N ARG A 78 17.22 -16.63 8.68
CA ARG A 78 17.13 -15.27 9.22
C ARG A 78 17.18 -14.21 8.12
N GLY A 79 16.17 -13.34 8.09
CA GLY A 79 16.03 -12.28 7.08
C GLY A 79 15.24 -12.69 5.83
N GLU A 80 14.95 -13.98 5.67
CA GLU A 80 14.06 -14.51 4.64
C GLU A 80 12.61 -14.46 5.10
N TYR A 81 11.69 -14.46 4.14
CA TYR A 81 10.25 -14.45 4.39
C TYR A 81 9.73 -15.85 4.72
N VAL A 82 8.82 -15.95 5.69
CA VAL A 82 8.21 -17.22 6.12
C VAL A 82 7.53 -17.91 4.93
N GLU A 83 6.81 -17.18 4.08
CA GLU A 83 6.15 -17.70 2.87
C GLU A 83 7.15 -18.30 1.87
N ALA A 84 8.29 -17.64 1.65
CA ALA A 84 9.33 -18.15 0.75
C ALA A 84 9.95 -19.46 1.26
N ILE A 85 10.08 -19.60 2.58
CA ILE A 85 10.55 -20.84 3.22
C ILE A 85 9.47 -21.91 3.20
N TRP A 86 8.20 -21.54 3.35
CA TRP A 86 7.08 -22.47 3.23
C TRP A 86 7.04 -23.17 1.87
N GLU A 87 7.25 -22.41 0.78
CA GLU A 87 7.31 -22.96 -0.58
C GLU A 87 8.58 -23.80 -0.83
N SER A 88 9.70 -23.42 -0.21
CA SER A 88 11.01 -24.04 -0.48
C SER A 88 11.33 -25.25 0.42
N ASP A 89 10.93 -25.20 1.69
CA ASP A 89 11.34 -26.12 2.75
C ASP A 89 10.23 -26.25 3.81
N LYS A 90 9.14 -26.87 3.39
CA LYS A 90 7.97 -27.12 4.25
C LYS A 90 8.27 -28.03 5.43
N GLU A 91 9.20 -28.98 5.29
CA GLU A 91 9.63 -29.85 6.39
C GLU A 91 10.22 -29.05 7.54
N TYR A 92 11.01 -28.01 7.24
CA TYR A 92 11.53 -27.10 8.25
C TYR A 92 10.42 -26.36 8.98
N ILE A 93 9.39 -25.86 8.29
CA ILE A 93 8.27 -25.15 8.93
C ILE A 93 7.44 -26.09 9.82
N ASN A 94 7.19 -27.33 9.37
CA ASN A 94 6.51 -28.36 10.17
C ASN A 94 7.29 -28.73 11.43
N TRP A 95 8.61 -28.84 11.34
CA TRP A 95 9.46 -29.06 12.51
C TRP A 95 9.45 -27.84 13.44
N LEU A 96 9.44 -26.64 12.87
CA LEU A 96 9.49 -25.39 13.61
C LEU A 96 8.21 -25.14 14.40
N SER A 97 7.04 -25.47 13.86
CA SER A 97 5.75 -25.33 14.55
C SER A 97 5.61 -26.22 15.78
N GLN A 98 6.40 -27.28 15.89
CA GLN A 98 6.45 -28.16 17.07
C GLN A 98 7.36 -27.64 18.18
N GLN A 99 8.09 -26.54 17.95
CA GLN A 99 9.03 -26.00 18.92
C GLN A 99 8.33 -25.05 19.91
N GLU A 100 8.40 -25.36 21.21
CA GLU A 100 7.79 -24.51 22.26
C GLU A 100 8.38 -23.09 22.31
N TRP A 101 9.65 -22.93 21.92
CA TRP A 101 10.31 -21.63 21.93
C TRP A 101 9.86 -20.70 20.79
N LEU A 102 9.17 -21.22 19.77
CA LEU A 102 8.63 -20.40 18.68
C LEU A 102 7.61 -19.38 19.19
N ALA A 103 6.89 -19.70 20.26
CA ALA A 103 5.92 -18.79 20.90
C ALA A 103 6.54 -17.48 21.43
N GLN A 104 7.87 -17.38 21.52
CA GLN A 104 8.57 -16.13 21.86
C GLN A 104 8.58 -15.13 20.68
N TYR A 105 8.32 -15.63 19.47
CA TYR A 105 8.33 -14.91 18.21
C TYR A 105 6.91 -14.88 17.64
N LEU A 106 6.07 -14.01 18.20
CA LEU A 106 4.63 -13.96 17.91
C LEU A 106 4.33 -13.81 16.42
N ASP A 107 5.01 -12.86 15.75
CA ASP A 107 4.77 -12.58 14.33
C ASP A 107 5.11 -13.80 13.44
N GLU A 108 6.23 -14.48 13.71
CA GLU A 108 6.64 -15.69 12.99
C GLU A 108 5.73 -16.88 13.31
N SER A 109 5.36 -17.04 14.58
CA SER A 109 4.51 -18.12 15.06
C SER A 109 3.12 -18.05 14.46
N ASP A 110 2.49 -16.86 14.51
CA ASP A 110 1.14 -16.64 13.98
C ASP A 110 1.10 -16.93 12.48
N MET A 111 2.09 -16.43 11.73
CA MET A 111 2.21 -16.67 10.29
C MET A 111 2.37 -18.16 9.95
N ILE A 112 3.21 -18.89 10.70
CA ILE A 112 3.41 -20.33 10.49
C ILE A 112 2.11 -21.10 10.76
N HIS A 113 1.37 -20.76 11.82
CA HIS A 113 0.11 -21.42 12.13
C HIS A 113 -0.97 -21.11 11.09
N GLU A 114 -1.03 -19.87 10.59
CA GLU A 114 -1.94 -19.50 9.50
C GLU A 114 -1.67 -20.33 8.23
N LEU A 115 -0.40 -20.47 7.84
CA LEU A 115 -0.02 -21.28 6.67
C LEU A 115 -0.38 -22.76 6.84
N LEU A 116 -0.22 -23.31 8.04
CA LEU A 116 -0.61 -24.70 8.36
C LEU A 116 -2.12 -24.90 8.26
N LEU A 117 -2.91 -23.97 8.79
CA LEU A 117 -4.37 -24.02 8.73
C LEU A 117 -4.87 -23.97 7.28
N LEU A 118 -4.32 -23.06 6.46
CA LEU A 118 -4.67 -22.95 5.04
C LEU A 118 -4.36 -24.25 4.28
N GLU A 119 -3.30 -24.96 4.64
CA GLU A 119 -3.01 -26.25 4.02
C GLU A 119 -3.99 -27.35 4.44
N GLU A 120 -4.36 -27.41 5.72
CA GLU A 120 -5.39 -28.34 6.20
C GLU A 120 -6.75 -28.10 5.51
N GLU A 121 -7.11 -26.83 5.26
CA GLU A 121 -8.30 -26.47 4.50
C GLU A 121 -8.23 -26.88 3.03
N ASN A 122 -7.06 -26.75 2.38
CA ASN A 122 -6.87 -27.13 0.98
C ASN A 122 -6.81 -28.64 0.73
N GLN A 123 -6.59 -29.46 1.78
CA GLN A 123 -6.59 -30.92 1.67
C GLN A 123 -7.95 -31.59 1.94
N ASN A 124 -8.96 -30.83 2.39
CA ASN A 124 -10.35 -31.29 2.59
C ASN A 124 -11.25 -30.98 1.37
#